data_AF-A0A950N7X3-F1
#
_entry.id   AF-A0A950N7X3-F1
#
_cell.length_a   1.000
_cell.length_b   1.000
_cell.length_c   1.000
_cell.angle_alpha   90.00
_cell.angle_beta   90.00
_cell.angle_gamma   90.00
#
_symmetry.space_group_name_H-M   'P 1'
#
loop_
_entity.id
_entity.type
_entity.pdbx_description
1 polymer ?
#
loop_
_entity_poly.entity_id
_entity_poly.type
_entity_poly.pdbx_seq_one_letter_code
_entity_poly.pdbx_strand_id
1 'polypeptide(L)' 'MAKRFKVTATGKVLRSRAGRRHLLASKSAKRKRQLAKTTSVDVTDVRRIKENLPFR' A
#
# COMPACT_ATOMS: atom_id res chain seq x y z
N MET A 1 -0.15 11.74 4.95
CA MET A 1 -0.75 10.54 4.33
C MET A 1 -0.53 10.45 2.82
N ALA A 2 -0.51 11.58 2.09
CA ALA A 2 -0.31 11.62 0.63
C ALA A 2 0.90 10.84 0.09
N LYS A 3 2.05 10.87 0.79
CA LYS A 3 3.25 10.12 0.35
C LYS A 3 3.12 8.59 0.42
N ARG A 4 2.12 8.06 1.15
CA ARG A 4 1.95 6.61 1.40
C ARG A 4 0.85 5.97 0.56
N PHE A 5 -0.11 6.76 0.09
CA PHE A 5 -1.29 6.27 -0.62
C PHE A 5 -1.43 6.96 -1.97
N LYS A 6 -1.67 6.18 -3.02
CA LYS A 6 -1.94 6.70 -4.37
C LYS A 6 -3.37 6.37 -4.76
N VAL A 7 -4.14 7.36 -5.20
CA VAL A 7 -5.50 7.15 -5.72
C VAL A 7 -5.43 6.97 -7.24
N THR A 8 -5.99 5.87 -7.76
CA THR A 8 -6.08 5.63 -9.21
C THR A 8 -7.13 6.52 -9.87
N ALA A 9 -7.14 6.58 -11.20
CA ALA A 9 -8.19 7.27 -11.95
C ALA A 9 -9.60 6.73 -11.61
N THR A 10 -9.71 5.42 -11.37
CA THR A 10 -10.94 4.73 -10.95
C THR A 10 -11.29 4.89 -9.47
N GLY A 11 -10.53 5.67 -8.70
CA GLY A 11 -10.82 5.95 -7.28
C GLY A 11 -10.40 4.87 -6.29
N LYS A 12 -9.65 3.84 -6.74
CA LYS A 12 -9.06 2.83 -5.85
C LYS A 12 -7.84 3.41 -5.14
N VAL A 13 -7.68 3.09 -3.86
CA VAL A 13 -6.54 3.52 -3.05
C VAL A 13 -5.48 2.41 -3.06
N LEU A 14 -4.29 2.73 -3.54
CA LEU A 14 -3.13 1.85 -3.60
C LEU A 14 -2.17 2.15 -2.44
N ARG A 15 -1.55 1.09 -1.91
CA ARG A 15 -0.52 1.15 -0.87
C ARG A 15 0.64 0.18 -1.16
N SER A 16 1.80 0.49 -0.61
CA SER A 16 2.92 -0.45 -0.54
C SER A 16 2.67 -1.51 0.54
N ARG A 17 3.21 -2.73 0.33
CA ARG A 17 3.11 -3.81 1.32
C ARG A 17 4.13 -3.64 2.43
N ALA A 18 3.72 -3.92 3.66
CA ALA A 18 4.59 -3.88 4.82
C ALA A 18 5.56 -5.08 4.85
N GLY A 19 6.70 -4.93 5.53
CA GLY A 19 7.63 -6.04 5.79
C GLY A 19 8.74 -6.27 4.76
N ARG A 20 8.94 -5.36 3.79
CA ARG A 20 10.06 -5.42 2.82
C ARG A 20 11.33 -4.66 3.28
N ARG A 21 11.28 -3.89 4.36
CA ARG A 21 12.36 -2.95 4.71
C ARG A 21 13.61 -3.58 5.34
N HIS A 22 13.46 -4.63 6.15
CA HIS A 22 14.57 -5.25 6.89
C HIS A 22 14.45 -6.78 6.94
N LEU A 23 15.49 -7.48 7.41
CA LEU A 23 15.55 -8.95 7.52
C LEU A 23 15.15 -9.65 6.22
N LEU A 24 15.80 -9.27 5.11
CA LEU A 24 15.54 -9.83 3.78
C LEU A 24 16.29 -11.15 3.54
N ALA A 25 17.34 -11.42 4.32
CA ALA A 25 18.11 -12.65 4.27
C ALA A 25 17.26 -13.86 4.68
N SER A 26 16.45 -13.74 5.74
CA SER A 26 15.57 -14.80 6.23
C SER A 26 14.28 -14.99 5.42
N LYS A 27 14.04 -14.16 4.39
CA LYS A 27 12.82 -14.19 3.59
C LYS A 27 13.06 -14.89 2.26
N SER A 28 12.18 -15.83 1.91
CA SER A 28 12.21 -16.50 0.61
C SER A 28 12.10 -15.51 -0.56
N ALA A 29 12.71 -15.86 -1.69
CA ALA A 29 12.66 -15.02 -2.90
C ALA A 29 11.22 -14.79 -3.40
N LYS A 30 10.33 -15.77 -3.21
CA LYS A 30 8.89 -15.65 -3.52
C LYS A 30 8.23 -14.58 -2.65
N ARG A 31 8.46 -14.61 -1.32
CA ARG A 31 7.93 -13.61 -0.39
C ARG A 31 8.45 -12.22 -0.71
N LYS A 32 9.74 -12.07 -0.99
CA LYS A 32 10.34 -10.79 -1.37
C LYS A 32 9.69 -10.20 -2.63
N ARG A 33 9.46 -11.01 -3.66
CA ARG A 33 8.77 -10.58 -4.90
C ARG A 33 7.32 -10.16 -4.63
N GLN A 34 6.59 -10.90 -3.82
CA GLN A 34 5.21 -10.53 -3.47
C GLN A 34 5.17 -9.21 -2.70
N LEU A 35 6.08 -8.99 -1.75
CA LEU A 35 6.13 -7.75 -0.97
C LEU A 35 6.58 -6.52 -1.77
N ALA A 36 7.19 -6.72 -2.95
CA ALA A 36 7.54 -5.61 -3.86
C ALA A 36 6.30 -5.02 -4.57
N LYS A 37 5.25 -5.83 -4.74
CA LYS A 37 4.06 -5.42 -5.48
C LYS A 37 3.17 -4.49 -4.64
N THR A 38 2.63 -3.48 -5.29
CA THR A 38 1.60 -2.60 -4.72
C THR A 38 0.27 -3.34 -4.61
N THR A 39 -0.51 -3.03 -3.59
CA THR A 39 -1.83 -3.64 -3.34
C THR A 39 -2.88 -2.57 -3.08
N SER A 40 -4.15 -2.88 -3.34
CA SER A 40 -5.25 -2.03 -2.90
C SER A 40 -5.40 -2.06 -1.38
N VAL A 41 -5.93 -0.98 -0.82
CA VAL A 41 -6.42 -0.95 0.56
C VAL A 41 -7.73 -1.73 0.64
N ASP A 42 -7.99 -2.32 1.81
CA ASP A 42 -9.27 -2.94 2.13
C ASP A 42 -10.40 -1.91 2.15
N VAL A 43 -11.60 -2.32 1.75
CA VAL A 43 -12.79 -1.48 1.64
C VAL A 43 -13.15 -0.78 2.95
N THR A 44 -12.89 -1.42 4.10
CA THR A 44 -13.22 -0.86 5.42
C THR A 44 -12.45 0.43 5.74
N ASP A 45 -11.22 0.55 5.23
CA ASP A 45 -10.33 1.67 5.55
C ASP A 45 -10.33 2.76 4.49
N VAL A 46 -10.92 2.50 3.31
CA VAL A 46 -10.94 3.46 2.20
C VAL A 46 -11.58 4.78 2.60
N ARG A 47 -12.70 4.75 3.35
CA ARG A 47 -13.41 5.98 3.77
C ARG A 47 -12.52 6.88 4.62
N ARG A 48 -11.92 6.31 5.68
CA ARG A 48 -11.04 7.03 6.60
C ARG A 48 -9.83 7.62 5.87
N ILE A 49 -9.25 6.88 4.93
CA ILE A 49 -8.07 7.34 4.17
C ILE A 49 -8.43 8.49 3.24
N LYS A 50 -9.59 8.46 2.59
CA LYS A 50 -10.07 9.54 1.73
C LYS A 50 -10.33 10.82 2.52
N GLU A 51 -10.96 10.73 3.69
CA GLU A 51 -11.15 11.88 4.61
C GLU A 51 -9.81 12.49 5.05
N ASN A 52 -8.78 11.66 5.25
CA ASN A 52 -7.42 12.10 5.60
C ASN A 52 -6.58 12.59 4.40
N LEU A 53 -7.15 12.63 3.20
CA LEU A 53 -6.55 13.17 1.97
C LEU A 53 -7.44 14.30 1.42
N PRO A 54 -7.59 15.42 2.16
CA PRO A 54 -8.51 16.50 1.81
C PRO A 54 -8.10 17.26 0.54
N PHE A 55 -6.81 17.28 0.24
CA PHE A 55 -6.27 17.91 -0.97
C PHE A 55 -5.65 16.82 -1.84
N ARG A 56 -6.24 16.61 -3.00
CA ARG A 56 -5.76 15.68 -4.04
C ARG A 56 -5.52 16.43 -5.33
#